data_AF-A0A0L0FBE7-F1
#
_entry.id   AF-A0A0L0FBE7-F1
#
_cell.length_a   1.000
_cell.length_b   1.000
_cell.length_c   1.000
_cell.angle_alpha   90.00
_cell.angle_beta   90.00
_cell.angle_gamma   90.00
#
_symmetry.space_group_name_H-M   'P 1'
#
loop_
_entity.id
_entity.type
_entity.pdbx_description
1 polymer ?
#
loop_
_entity_poly.entity_id
_entity_poly.type
_entity_poly.pdbx_seq_one_letter_code
_entity_poly.pdbx_strand_id
1 'polypeptide(L)'
;MKGKKYDRRSDIWNLGCVVLELLLGEVDTKLSVQAALKSVSEGDLRDFLGRCLDSRVKDRHTSVNLLKHRFLRHKSDAFQPGGDSGNKPRAQPT
;
A
#
# COMPACT_ATOMS: atom_id res chain seq x y z
N MET A 1 1.42 -34.85 1.69
CA MET A 1 1.42 -33.43 2.12
C MET A 1 0.24 -32.74 1.46
N LYS A 2 -0.80 -32.34 2.21
CA LYS A 2 -1.92 -31.58 1.63
C LYS A 2 -1.48 -30.12 1.55
N GLY A 3 -1.18 -29.62 0.34
CA GLY A 3 -0.87 -28.22 0.11
C GLY A 3 -2.02 -27.35 0.64
N LYS A 4 -1.73 -26.38 1.51
CA LYS A 4 -2.73 -25.43 1.99
C LYS A 4 -3.35 -24.75 0.77
N LYS A 5 -4.66 -24.90 0.61
CA LYS A 5 -5.39 -24.33 -0.52
C LYS A 5 -5.24 -22.81 -0.47
N TYR A 6 -4.66 -22.24 -1.52
CA TYR A 6 -4.61 -20.78 -1.69
C TYR A 6 -6.05 -20.27 -1.78
N ASP A 7 -6.38 -19.24 -1.01
CA ASP A 7 -7.71 -18.64 -1.03
C ASP A 7 -7.61 -17.13 -1.20
N ARG A 8 -8.76 -16.47 -1.37
CA ARG A 8 -8.85 -15.01 -1.54
C ARG A 8 -8.19 -14.23 -0.40
N ARG A 9 -8.00 -14.83 0.78
CA ARG A 9 -7.34 -14.18 1.90
C ARG A 9 -5.82 -14.32 1.84
N SER A 10 -5.29 -15.30 1.12
CA SER A 10 -3.88 -15.32 0.73
C SER A 10 -3.54 -14.14 -0.19
N ASP A 11 -4.44 -13.78 -1.11
CA ASP A 11 -4.23 -12.60 -1.98
C ASP A 11 -4.15 -11.31 -1.16
N ILE A 12 -4.95 -11.18 -0.10
CA ILE A 12 -4.90 -10.05 0.84
C ILE A 12 -3.56 -9.98 1.58
N TRP A 13 -3.02 -11.13 1.99
CA TRP A 13 -1.70 -11.18 2.60
C TRP A 13 -0.62 -10.71 1.62
N ASN A 14 -0.64 -11.22 0.39
CA ASN A 14 0.31 -10.83 -0.65
C ASN A 14 0.22 -9.33 -0.97
N LEU A 15 -0.99 -8.78 -1.04
CA LEU A 15 -1.18 -7.34 -1.21
C LEU A 15 -0.49 -6.55 -0.09
N GLY A 16 -0.60 -7.01 1.17
CA GLY A 16 0.11 -6.44 2.29
C GLY A 16 1.63 -6.47 2.11
N CYS A 17 2.18 -7.60 1.64
CA CYS A 17 3.61 -7.71 1.32
C CYS A 17 4.02 -6.73 0.22
N VAL A 18 3.27 -6.64 -0.88
CA VAL A 18 3.59 -5.72 -2.00
C VAL A 18 3.57 -4.26 -1.52
N VAL A 19 2.57 -3.85 -0.75
CA VAL A 19 2.52 -2.47 -0.22
C VAL A 19 3.69 -2.20 0.73
N LEU A 20 4.08 -3.17 1.54
CA LEU A 20 5.24 -3.07 2.43
C LEU A 20 6.56 -2.99 1.65
N GLU A 21 6.71 -3.78 0.59
CA GLU A 21 7.83 -3.73 -0.36
C GLU A 21 7.92 -2.36 -1.05
N LEU A 22 6.80 -1.82 -1.53
CA LEU A 22 6.74 -0.49 -2.14
C LEU A 22 7.12 0.63 -1.15
N LEU A 23 6.78 0.47 0.13
CA LEU A 23 7.12 1.45 1.17
C LEU A 23 8.60 1.42 1.52
N LEU A 24 9.19 0.23 1.66
CA LEU A 24 10.55 0.05 2.14
C LEU A 24 11.59 0.08 0.99
N GLY A 25 11.15 -0.01 -0.26
CA GLY A 25 12.00 -0.08 -1.46
C GLY A 25 12.64 -1.47 -1.66
N GLU A 26 12.92 -2.17 -0.56
CA GLU A 26 13.29 -3.57 -0.52
C GLU A 26 12.76 -4.17 0.80
N VAL A 27 12.13 -5.34 0.73
CA VAL A 27 11.92 -6.17 1.93
C VAL A 27 12.94 -7.28 1.86
N ASP A 28 13.98 -7.19 2.69
CA ASP A 28 14.90 -8.31 2.86
C ASP A 28 14.06 -9.53 3.26
N THR A 29 14.09 -10.58 2.45
CA THR A 29 13.42 -11.86 2.71
C THR A 29 13.78 -12.46 4.09
N LYS A 30 14.86 -12.00 4.73
CA LYS A 30 15.24 -12.36 6.10
C LYS A 30 14.46 -11.62 7.17
N LEU A 31 13.97 -10.41 6.90
CA LEU A 31 13.09 -9.69 7.81
C LEU A 31 11.72 -10.35 7.76
N SER A 32 11.27 -10.87 8.91
CA SER A 32 9.89 -11.32 9.01
C SER A 32 8.95 -10.15 8.68
N VAL A 33 7.88 -10.42 7.94
CA VAL A 33 6.82 -9.44 7.61
C VAL A 33 6.35 -8.67 8.86
N GLN A 34 6.33 -9.32 10.02
CA GLN A 34 5.95 -8.70 11.30
C GLN A 34 6.99 -7.71 11.83
N ALA A 35 8.28 -7.96 11.59
CA ALA A 35 9.34 -7.01 11.95
C ALA A 35 9.31 -5.79 11.03
N ALA A 36 9.14 -6.01 9.72
CA ALA A 36 8.97 -4.93 8.75
C ALA A 36 7.69 -4.10 9.02
N LEU A 37 6.59 -4.72 9.43
CA LEU A 37 5.38 -3.99 9.84
C LEU A 37 5.61 -3.10 11.07
N LYS A 38 6.47 -3.52 12.01
CA LYS A 38 6.80 -2.73 13.22
C LYS A 38 7.67 -1.51 12.91
N SER A 39 8.41 -1.49 11.80
CA SER A 39 9.20 -0.32 11.40
C SER A 39 8.35 0.74 10.68
N VAL A 40 7.13 0.40 10.25
CA VAL A 40 6.18 1.38 9.71
C VAL A 40 5.72 2.31 10.84
N SER A 41 5.70 3.62 10.56
CA SER A 41 5.19 4.61 11.49
C SER A 41 3.72 4.35 11.83
N GLU A 42 3.31 4.68 13.06
CA GLU A 42 1.90 4.60 13.46
C GLU A 42 1.04 5.50 12.56
N GLY A 43 -0.15 5.02 12.18
CA GLY A 43 -1.07 5.75 11.32
C GLY A 43 -1.94 4.85 10.44
N ASP A 44 -2.68 5.46 9.52
CA ASP A 44 -3.64 4.73 8.68
C ASP A 44 -2.96 3.69 7.77
N LEU A 45 -1.74 3.94 7.29
CA LEU A 45 -0.99 2.95 6.50
C LEU A 45 -0.61 1.72 7.33
N ARG A 46 -0.15 1.91 8.56
CA ARG A 46 0.20 0.79 9.45
C ARG A 46 -1.02 -0.01 9.88
N ASP A 47 -2.13 0.65 10.21
CA ASP A 47 -3.39 -0.06 10.50
C ASP A 47 -3.84 -0.85 9.26
N PHE A 48 -3.80 -0.24 8.06
CA PHE A 48 -4.14 -0.91 6.81
C PHE A 48 -3.30 -2.19 6.59
N LEU A 49 -1.97 -2.07 6.71
CA LEU A 49 -1.05 -3.21 6.59
C LEU A 49 -1.32 -4.27 7.66
N GLY A 50 -1.63 -3.87 8.90
CA GLY A 50 -2.02 -4.80 9.96
C GLY A 50 -3.28 -5.60 9.63
N ARG A 51 -4.25 -5.02 8.92
CA ARG A 51 -5.45 -5.72 8.45
C ARG A 51 -5.19 -6.68 7.29
N CYS A 52 -4.18 -6.40 6.47
CA CYS A 52 -3.73 -7.30 5.40
C CYS A 52 -2.92 -8.48 5.97
N LEU A 53 -2.04 -8.19 6.93
CA LEU A 53 -0.99 -9.08 7.44
C LEU A 53 -1.35 -9.74 8.79
N ASP A 54 -2.64 -9.90 9.10
CA ASP A 54 -3.06 -10.68 10.26
C ASP A 54 -2.71 -12.16 10.03
N SER A 55 -1.97 -12.73 10.99
CA SER A 55 -1.53 -14.13 10.95
C SER A 55 -2.71 -15.10 10.97
N ARG A 56 -3.84 -14.71 11.56
CA ARG A 56 -5.08 -15.47 11.57
C ARG A 56 -5.84 -15.17 10.29
N VAL A 57 -5.87 -16.15 9.38
CA VAL A 57 -6.57 -16.05 8.09
C VAL A 57 -8.00 -15.52 8.27
N LYS A 58 -8.75 -15.99 9.28
CA LYS A 58 -10.14 -15.58 9.51
C LYS A 58 -10.32 -14.09 9.85
N ASP A 59 -9.29 -13.46 10.41
CA ASP A 59 -9.34 -12.09 10.92
C ASP A 59 -8.79 -11.08 9.90
N ARG A 60 -8.15 -11.56 8.82
CA ARG A 60 -7.78 -10.70 7.67
C ARG A 60 -9.03 -10.09 7.05
N HIS A 61 -8.94 -8.80 6.77
CA HIS A 61 -10.00 -8.10 6.05
C HIS A 61 -10.15 -8.64 4.61
N THR A 62 -11.36 -8.49 4.08
CA THR A 62 -11.62 -8.71 2.65
C THR A 62 -11.23 -7.45 1.86
N SER A 63 -11.09 -7.59 0.54
CA SER A 63 -10.88 -6.44 -0.36
C SER A 63 -11.97 -5.36 -0.18
N VAL A 64 -13.23 -5.76 -0.02
CA VAL A 64 -14.36 -4.84 0.24
C VAL A 64 -14.17 -4.05 1.54
N ASN A 65 -13.63 -4.69 2.58
CA ASN A 65 -13.35 -3.99 3.84
C ASN A 65 -12.13 -3.07 3.71
N LEU A 66 -11.09 -3.50 3.00
CA LEU A 66 -9.87 -2.70 2.77
C LEU A 66 -10.13 -1.45 1.93
N LEU A 67 -10.97 -1.54 0.89
CA LEU A 67 -11.37 -0.37 0.08
C LEU A 67 -12.09 0.71 0.89
N LYS A 68 -12.67 0.35 2.04
CA LYS A 68 -13.32 1.30 2.96
C LYS A 68 -12.37 1.85 4.02
N HIS A 69 -11.12 1.38 4.06
CA HIS A 69 -10.13 1.78 5.06
C HIS A 69 -9.71 3.24 4.87
N ARG A 70 -9.42 3.95 5.98
CA ARG A 70 -9.06 5.37 5.92
C ARG A 70 -7.85 5.66 5.04
N PHE A 71 -6.86 4.77 5.05
CA PHE A 71 -5.68 4.83 4.17
C PHE A 71 -6.04 5.04 2.68
N LEU A 72 -7.03 4.31 2.16
CA LEU A 72 -7.45 4.43 0.75
C LEU A 72 -8.55 5.46 0.53
N ARG A 73 -9.22 5.91 1.60
CA ARG A 73 -10.28 6.92 1.54
C ARG A 73 -9.78 8.34 1.66
N HIS A 74 -8.58 8.55 2.19
CA HIS A 74 -7.91 9.84 2.09
C HIS A 74 -7.63 10.10 0.61
N LYS A 75 -8.33 11.09 0.05
CA LYS A 75 -7.89 11.68 -1.21
C LYS A 75 -6.57 12.37 -0.90
N SER A 76 -5.50 11.97 -1.57
CA SER A 76 -4.29 12.78 -1.57
C SER A 76 -4.64 14.10 -2.27
N ASP A 77 -4.71 15.19 -1.52
CA ASP A 77 -4.79 16.54 -2.10
C ASP A 77 -3.54 16.88 -2.95
N ALA A 78 -2.53 16.00 -2.92
CA ALA A 78 -1.22 16.18 -3.52
C ALA A 78 -1.05 15.58 -4.92
N PHE A 79 -1.97 14.76 -5.45
CA PHE A 79 -1.84 14.29 -6.83
C PHE A 79 -2.48 15.27 -7.80
N GLN A 80 -1.71 16.28 -8.21
CA GLN A 80 -1.98 17.04 -9.43
C GLN A 80 -1.25 16.34 -10.59
N PRO A 81 -1.93 15.57 -11.46
CA PRO A 81 -1.31 15.11 -12.69
C PRO A 81 -0.94 16.35 -13.51
N GLY A 82 0.33 16.44 -13.90
CA GLY A 82 0.98 17.66 -14.39
C GLY A 82 0.14 18.47 -15.37
N GLY A 83 -0.14 19.72 -15.00
CA GLY A 83 -0.45 20.77 -15.95
C GLY A 83 0.83 21.13 -16.69
N ASP A 84 1.02 20.53 -17.87
CA ASP A 84 2.01 20.95 -18.85
C ASP A 84 1.79 22.43 -19.14
N SER A 85 2.59 23.27 -18.47
CA SER A 85 2.60 24.71 -18.67
C SER A 85 3.31 24.96 -19.99
N GLY A 86 2.52 24.98 -21.07
CA GLY A 86 2.96 25.38 -22.38
C GLY A 86 3.71 26.70 -22.31
N ASN A 87 5.03 26.62 -22.45
CA ASN A 87 5.94 27.75 -22.55
C ASN A 87 5.59 28.51 -23.84
N LYS A 88 4.85 29.62 -23.73
CA LYS A 88 4.66 30.56 -24.86
C LYS A 88 5.97 31.35 -25.05
N PRO A 89 6.50 31.45 -26.28
CA PRO A 89 7.72 32.20 -26.53
C PRO A 89 7.51 33.68 -26.25
N ARG A 90 8.48 34.26 -25.52
CA ARG A 90 8.61 35.69 -25.23
C ARG A 90 8.77 36.47 -26.54
N ALA A 91 7.78 37.27 -26.91
CA ALA A 91 7.92 38.26 -27.98
C ALA A 91 8.95 39.33 -27.54
N GLN A 92 9.92 39.61 -28.42
CA GLN A 92 10.86 40.73 -28.26
C GLN A 92 10.17 42.04 -28.68
N PRO A 93 10.37 43.16 -27.98
CA PRO A 93 9.99 44.47 -28.48
C PRO A 93 11.08 45.02 -29.42
N THR A 94 10.64 45.56 -30.56
CA THR A 94 11.37 46.46 -31.46
C THR A 94 11.44 47.87 -30.89
#